data_AF-A0A1G4AQN8-F1
#
_entry.id   AF-A0A1G4AQN8-F1
#
_cell.length_a   1.000
_cell.length_b   1.000
_cell.length_c   1.000
_cell.angle_alpha   90.00
_cell.angle_beta   90.00
_cell.angle_gamma   90.00
#
_symmetry.space_group_name_H-M   'P 1'
#
loop_
_entity.id
_entity.type
_entity.pdbx_description
1 polymer ?
#
loop_
_entity_poly.entity_id
_entity_poly.type
_entity_poly.pdbx_seq_one_letter_code
_entity_poly.pdbx_strand_id
1 'polypeptide(L)'
;MEFFHIERVLSRNPPFGQKIVRSLAHFPRLVLAVDIAKRDEGPERSIIVRAILGCSNREAPVWKGTAPWVTLAAETSDGRLVFFWKGKVKSLMPSKDLVFPVKAAKGEKVFIWASCEEIAGTYVTGEVTV
;
A
#
# COMPACT_ATOMS: atom_id res chain seq x y z
N MET A 1 -4.71 24.65 -5.35
CA MET A 1 -5.86 24.56 -6.28
C MET A 1 -7.12 24.55 -5.42
N GLU A 2 -7.85 25.67 -5.39
CA GLU A 2 -9.08 25.81 -4.59
C GLU A 2 -10.29 25.10 -5.22
N PHE A 3 -11.35 24.87 -4.43
CA PHE A 3 -12.56 24.16 -4.86
C PHE A 3 -13.24 24.77 -6.11
N PHE A 4 -13.25 26.09 -6.25
CA PHE A 4 -13.85 26.77 -7.40
C PHE A 4 -13.05 26.59 -8.69
N HIS A 5 -11.74 26.30 -8.59
CA HIS A 5 -10.95 25.93 -9.77
C HIS A 5 -11.37 24.56 -10.32
N ILE A 6 -11.73 23.61 -9.44
CA ILE A 6 -12.24 22.29 -9.83
C ILE A 6 -13.58 22.43 -10.56
N GLU A 7 -14.48 23.26 -10.03
CA GLU A 7 -15.78 23.57 -10.64
C GLU A 7 -15.61 24.16 -12.04
N ARG A 8 -14.70 25.13 -12.19
CA ARG A 8 -14.41 25.76 -13.48
C ARG A 8 -13.82 24.77 -14.49
N VAL A 9 -12.82 23.98 -14.10
CA VAL A 9 -12.16 23.01 -15.00
C VAL A 9 -13.13 21.93 -15.45
N LEU A 10 -14.00 21.46 -14.56
CA LEU A 10 -14.95 20.39 -14.85
C LEU A 10 -16.32 20.89 -15.36
N SER A 11 -16.49 22.21 -15.53
CA SER A 11 -17.77 22.84 -15.92
C SER A 11 -18.94 22.38 -15.05
N ARG A 12 -18.73 22.32 -13.74
CA ARG A 12 -19.73 21.91 -12.75
C ARG A 12 -20.13 23.10 -11.89
N ASN A 13 -21.39 23.15 -11.50
CA ASN A 13 -21.89 24.18 -10.59
C ASN A 13 -21.50 23.89 -9.14
N PRO A 14 -21.36 24.94 -8.30
CA PRO A 14 -21.28 24.76 -6.86
C PRO A 14 -22.43 23.91 -6.30
N PRO A 15 -22.21 23.10 -5.24
CA PRO A 15 -20.98 22.97 -4.43
C PRO A 15 -20.12 21.76 -4.85
N PHE A 16 -20.01 21.48 -6.16
CA PHE A 16 -19.32 20.28 -6.66
C PHE A 16 -17.85 20.20 -6.20
N GLY A 17 -17.10 21.29 -6.32
CA GLY A 17 -15.67 21.30 -5.96
C GLY A 17 -15.47 21.07 -4.46
N GLN A 18 -16.34 21.64 -3.63
CA GLN A 18 -16.29 21.43 -2.18
C GLN A 18 -16.53 19.97 -1.81
N LYS A 19 -17.48 19.29 -2.48
CA LYS A 19 -17.74 17.86 -2.28
C LYS A 19 -16.52 17.02 -2.64
N ILE A 20 -15.84 17.34 -3.75
CA ILE A 20 -14.62 16.65 -4.17
C ILE A 20 -13.50 16.84 -3.15
N VAL A 21 -13.22 18.08 -2.73
CA VAL A 21 -12.17 18.35 -1.73
C VAL A 21 -12.42 17.62 -0.43
N ARG A 22 -13.67 17.61 0.07
CA ARG A 22 -14.06 16.85 1.26
C ARG A 22 -13.86 15.34 1.08
N SER A 23 -14.23 14.79 -0.08
CA SER A 23 -14.02 13.37 -0.37
C SER A 23 -12.53 13.01 -0.44
N LEU A 24 -11.69 13.86 -1.04
CA LEU A 24 -10.26 13.65 -1.17
C LEU A 24 -9.52 13.71 0.18
N ALA A 25 -10.06 14.42 1.17
CA ALA A 25 -9.50 14.44 2.52
C ALA A 25 -9.47 13.03 3.16
N HIS A 26 -10.42 12.17 2.77
CA HIS A 26 -10.53 10.79 3.26
C HIS A 26 -9.97 9.75 2.28
N PHE A 27 -9.35 10.16 1.17
CA PHE A 27 -8.73 9.23 0.22
C PHE A 27 -7.48 8.59 0.86
N PRO A 28 -7.36 7.24 0.92
CA PRO A 28 -6.20 6.59 1.54
C PRO A 28 -4.90 6.89 0.80
N ARG A 29 -3.88 7.25 1.57
CA ARG A 29 -2.51 7.49 1.11
C ARG A 29 -1.63 6.42 1.72
N LEU A 30 -1.59 5.26 1.06
CA LEU A 30 -0.74 4.16 1.48
C LEU A 30 0.73 4.51 1.25
N VAL A 31 1.61 4.00 2.11
CA VAL A 31 3.05 4.09 1.97
C VAL A 31 3.65 2.72 2.25
N LEU A 32 4.65 2.32 1.47
CA LEU A 32 5.31 1.03 1.59
C LEU A 32 6.82 1.23 1.52
N ALA A 33 7.53 0.72 2.53
CA ALA A 33 8.97 0.57 2.51
C ALA A 33 9.32 -0.91 2.62
N VAL A 34 10.34 -1.37 1.90
CA VAL A 34 10.75 -2.77 1.89
C VAL A 34 12.26 -2.86 2.03
N ASP A 35 12.74 -3.75 2.88
CA ASP A 35 14.13 -4.09 3.02
C ASP A 35 14.35 -5.58 3.33
N ILE A 36 15.62 -6.00 3.28
CA ILE A 36 16.05 -7.34 3.67
C ILE A 36 16.59 -7.25 5.09
N ALA A 37 15.81 -7.76 6.05
CA ALA A 37 16.16 -7.72 7.47
C ALA A 37 17.30 -8.71 7.81
N LYS A 38 17.37 -9.85 7.12
CA LYS A 38 18.43 -10.85 7.31
C LYS A 38 18.61 -11.70 6.05
N ARG A 39 19.85 -12.12 5.78
CA ARG A 39 20.18 -13.14 4.78
C ARG A 39 20.65 -14.40 5.51
N ASP A 40 20.10 -15.56 5.16
CA ASP A 40 20.60 -16.85 5.63
C ASP A 40 21.46 -17.48 4.53
N GLU A 41 22.71 -17.79 4.86
CA GLU A 41 23.68 -18.42 3.96
C GLU A 41 23.59 -19.96 3.97
N GLY A 42 22.63 -20.53 4.71
CA GLY A 42 22.38 -21.96 4.75
C GLY A 42 22.04 -22.58 3.38
N PRO A 43 22.02 -23.92 3.29
CA PRO A 43 21.84 -24.66 2.04
C PRO A 43 20.52 -24.37 1.30
N GLU A 44 19.47 -23.96 2.02
CA GLU A 44 18.18 -23.55 1.42
C GLU A 44 18.08 -22.04 1.06
N ARG A 45 19.13 -21.23 1.34
CA ARG A 45 19.24 -19.79 1.04
C ARG A 45 17.92 -19.04 1.18
N SER A 46 17.49 -18.83 2.43
CA SER A 46 16.31 -18.02 2.73
C SER A 46 16.71 -16.59 3.11
N ILE A 47 15.92 -15.61 2.69
CA ILE A 47 16.03 -14.23 3.18
C ILE A 47 14.83 -13.89 4.04
N ILE A 48 15.03 -13.00 4.99
CA ILE A 48 13.94 -12.40 5.77
C ILE A 48 13.66 -11.03 5.17
N VAL A 49 12.51 -10.92 4.52
CA VAL A 49 12.02 -9.65 3.98
C VAL A 49 11.19 -8.95 5.05
N ARG A 50 11.38 -7.64 5.16
CA ARG A 50 10.53 -6.78 5.98
C ARG A 50 9.87 -5.74 5.10
N ALA A 51 8.54 -5.69 5.17
CA ALA A 51 7.70 -4.70 4.52
C ALA A 51 7.02 -3.85 5.59
N ILE A 52 7.29 -2.55 5.58
CA ILE A 52 6.67 -1.55 6.47
C ILE A 52 5.54 -0.88 5.69
N LEU A 53 4.31 -1.25 6.01
CA LEU A 53 3.11 -0.72 5.37
C LEU A 53 2.45 0.31 6.28
N GLY A 54 2.18 1.51 5.77
CA GLY A 54 1.58 2.60 6.52
C GLY A 54 0.50 3.34 5.76
N CYS A 55 -0.15 4.28 6.45
CA CYS A 55 -1.12 5.21 5.89
C CYS A 55 -0.75 6.63 6.34
N SER A 56 -0.37 7.49 5.40
CA SER A 56 0.14 8.83 5.69
C SER A 56 -0.96 9.89 5.89
N ASN A 57 -2.22 9.48 5.94
CA ASN A 57 -3.33 10.38 6.24
C ASN A 57 -3.22 10.91 7.67
N ARG A 58 -3.69 12.15 7.89
CA ARG A 58 -3.79 12.75 9.23
C ARG A 58 -4.76 11.99 10.14
N GLU A 59 -5.83 11.48 9.55
CA GLU A 59 -6.86 10.69 10.23
C GLU A 59 -7.12 9.41 9.43
N ALA A 60 -7.68 8.39 10.10
CA ALA A 60 -8.00 7.12 9.44
C ALA A 60 -8.94 7.35 8.25
N PRO A 61 -8.57 6.91 7.03
CA PRO A 61 -9.43 7.04 5.87
C PRO A 61 -10.77 6.36 6.08
N VAL A 62 -11.84 7.03 5.64
CA VAL A 62 -13.21 6.51 5.63
C VAL A 62 -13.72 6.59 4.21
N TRP A 63 -14.21 5.46 3.70
CA TRP A 63 -14.77 5.35 2.36
C TRP A 63 -16.15 4.73 2.43
N LYS A 64 -17.16 5.38 1.83
CA LYS A 64 -18.56 4.93 1.90
C LYS A 64 -19.06 4.63 3.33
N GLY A 65 -18.55 5.37 4.33
CA GLY A 65 -18.93 5.24 5.74
C GLY A 65 -18.17 4.16 6.53
N THR A 66 -17.23 3.43 5.92
CA THR A 66 -16.44 2.39 6.60
C THR A 66 -14.94 2.61 6.39
N ALA A 67 -14.12 1.97 7.23
CA ALA A 67 -12.67 1.93 7.00
C ALA A 67 -12.36 0.90 5.90
N PRO A 68 -11.76 1.31 4.76
CA PRO A 68 -11.50 0.41 3.65
C PRO A 68 -10.51 -0.70 4.03
N TRP A 69 -10.64 -1.84 3.35
CA TRP A 69 -9.71 -2.95 3.44
C TRP A 69 -8.48 -2.69 2.56
N VAL A 70 -7.33 -3.10 3.07
CA VAL A 70 -6.03 -3.05 2.40
C VAL A 70 -5.48 -4.47 2.36
N THR A 71 -4.96 -4.83 1.19
CA THR A 71 -4.28 -6.09 0.96
C THR A 71 -2.85 -5.81 0.56
N LEU A 72 -1.91 -6.58 1.09
CA LEU A 72 -0.52 -6.61 0.71
C LEU A 72 -0.17 -8.03 0.26
N ALA A 73 0.55 -8.14 -0.86
CA ALA A 73 1.05 -9.39 -1.36
C ALA A 73 2.51 -9.25 -1.77
N ALA A 74 3.25 -10.35 -1.72
CA ALA A 74 4.60 -10.44 -2.22
C ALA A 74 4.75 -11.65 -3.13
N GLU A 75 5.41 -11.48 -4.26
CA GLU A 75 5.64 -12.51 -5.28
C GLU A 75 7.09 -12.46 -5.75
N THR A 76 7.66 -13.64 -6.01
CA THR A 76 8.97 -13.77 -6.62
C THR A 76 8.89 -13.58 -8.14
N SER A 77 10.01 -13.25 -8.79
CA SER A 77 10.03 -13.04 -10.26
C SER A 77 9.63 -14.27 -11.09
N ASP A 78 9.58 -15.46 -10.48
CA ASP A 78 9.08 -16.70 -11.07
C ASP A 78 7.54 -16.84 -11.04
N GLY A 79 6.81 -15.90 -10.46
CA GLY A 79 5.35 -15.92 -10.38
C GLY A 79 4.78 -16.50 -9.09
N ARG A 80 5.60 -16.88 -8.11
CA ARG A 80 5.13 -17.53 -6.89
C ARG A 80 4.79 -16.51 -5.80
N LEU A 81 3.57 -16.58 -5.28
CA LEU A 81 3.13 -15.84 -4.11
C LEU A 81 3.87 -16.35 -2.86
N VAL A 82 4.69 -15.50 -2.24
CA VAL A 82 5.49 -15.83 -1.06
C VAL A 82 4.94 -15.25 0.24
N PHE A 83 4.11 -14.21 0.15
CA PHE A 83 3.45 -13.64 1.32
C PHE A 83 2.14 -12.96 0.97
N PHE A 84 1.19 -13.00 1.90
CA PHE A 84 -0.09 -12.33 1.78
C PHE A 84 -0.57 -11.81 3.14
N TRP A 85 -1.06 -10.59 3.16
CA TRP A 85 -1.66 -9.97 4.33
C TRP A 85 -2.89 -9.15 3.95
N LYS A 86 -3.92 -9.18 4.80
CA LYS A 86 -5.12 -8.36 4.69
C LYS A 86 -5.43 -7.69 6.03
N GLY A 87 -5.86 -6.43 5.98
CA GLY A 87 -6.31 -5.71 7.16
C GLY A 87 -7.05 -4.41 6.83
N LYS A 88 -7.56 -3.74 7.85
CA LYS A 88 -8.23 -2.45 7.67
C LYS A 88 -7.20 -1.32 7.62
N VAL A 89 -7.46 -0.29 6.83
CA VAL A 89 -6.56 0.88 6.74
C VAL A 89 -6.29 1.55 8.09
N LYS A 90 -7.25 1.51 9.02
CA LYS A 90 -7.07 2.03 10.39
C LYS A 90 -5.91 1.36 11.12
N SER A 91 -5.64 0.09 10.85
CA SER A 91 -4.51 -0.64 11.46
C SER A 91 -3.14 -0.20 10.93
N LEU A 92 -3.10 0.59 9.85
CA LEU A 92 -1.89 1.11 9.20
C LEU A 92 -1.53 2.52 9.64
N MET A 93 -2.37 3.17 10.46
CA MET A 93 -2.09 4.51 11.00
C MET A 93 -0.78 4.54 11.84
N PRO A 94 -0.52 3.59 12.76
CA PRO A 94 0.77 3.51 13.44
C PRO A 94 1.89 2.87 12.61
N SER A 95 1.69 2.65 11.29
CA SER A 95 2.45 1.73 10.45
C SER A 95 2.43 0.27 10.95
N LYS A 96 2.72 -0.66 10.05
CA LYS A 96 2.73 -2.09 10.34
C LYS A 96 3.94 -2.76 9.71
N ASP A 97 4.73 -3.39 10.56
CA ASP A 97 5.89 -4.17 10.18
C ASP A 97 5.46 -5.61 9.87
N LEU A 98 5.62 -6.01 8.62
CA LEU A 98 5.33 -7.34 8.13
C LEU A 98 6.66 -8.01 7.78
N VAL A 99 7.08 -8.96 8.61
CA VAL A 99 8.34 -9.68 8.46
C VAL A 99 8.04 -11.13 8.08
N PHE A 100 8.61 -11.60 6.97
CA PHE A 100 8.34 -12.93 6.46
C PHE A 100 9.56 -13.56 5.77
N PRO A 101 9.75 -14.88 5.91
CA PRO A 101 10.80 -15.59 5.21
C PRO A 101 10.44 -15.81 3.73
N VAL A 102 11.41 -15.62 2.85
CA VAL A 102 11.30 -15.90 1.41
C VAL A 102 12.42 -16.83 1.01
N LYS A 103 12.08 -17.97 0.41
CA LYS A 103 13.04 -18.83 -0.29
C LYS A 103 13.16 -18.31 -1.70
N ALA A 104 14.32 -17.79 -2.10
CA ALA A 104 14.54 -17.24 -3.43
C ALA A 104 16.01 -17.44 -3.84
N ALA A 105 16.24 -17.61 -5.14
CA ALA A 105 17.59 -17.75 -5.67
C ALA A 105 18.37 -16.43 -5.62
N LYS A 106 19.70 -16.52 -5.63
CA LYS A 106 20.56 -15.31 -5.70
C LYS A 106 20.27 -14.55 -6.98
N GLY A 107 20.03 -13.25 -6.87
CA GLY A 107 19.67 -12.36 -7.98
C GLY A 107 18.19 -12.41 -8.37
N GLU A 108 17.39 -13.22 -7.69
CA GLU A 108 15.94 -13.23 -7.87
C GLU A 108 15.32 -11.98 -7.22
N LYS A 109 14.27 -11.44 -7.85
CA LYS A 109 13.53 -10.30 -7.31
C LYS A 109 12.32 -10.76 -6.53
N VAL A 110 12.03 -10.08 -5.44
CA VAL A 110 10.76 -10.17 -4.72
C VAL A 110 10.03 -8.84 -4.90
N PHE A 111 8.87 -8.89 -5.52
CA PHE A 111 7.96 -7.76 -5.70
C PHE A 111 6.94 -7.76 -4.58
N ILE A 112 6.75 -6.62 -3.93
CA ILE A 112 5.77 -6.43 -2.86
C ILE A 112 4.84 -5.31 -3.30
N TRP A 113 3.54 -5.50 -3.15
CA TRP A 113 2.56 -4.45 -3.44
C TRP A 113 1.43 -4.44 -2.44
N ALA A 114 0.82 -3.28 -2.27
CA ALA A 114 -0.38 -3.11 -1.48
C ALA A 114 -1.38 -2.16 -2.15
N SER A 115 -2.66 -2.38 -1.93
CA SER A 115 -3.73 -1.50 -2.39
C SER A 115 -4.99 -1.65 -1.53
N CYS A 116 -5.86 -0.63 -1.56
CA CYS A 116 -7.23 -0.78 -1.08
C CYS A 116 -8.05 -1.63 -2.04
N GLU A 117 -8.91 -2.50 -1.53
CA GLU A 117 -9.76 -3.38 -2.37
C GLU A 117 -10.89 -2.60 -3.07
N GLU A 118 -11.37 -1.53 -2.44
CA GLU A 118 -12.58 -0.80 -2.87
C GLU A 118 -12.28 0.51 -3.61
N ILE A 119 -11.00 0.90 -3.69
CA ILE A 119 -10.56 2.23 -4.15
C ILE A 119 -9.38 2.10 -5.11
N ALA A 120 -9.64 2.45 -6.37
CA ALA A 120 -8.60 2.52 -7.40
C ALA A 120 -7.58 3.63 -7.10
N GLY A 121 -6.34 3.44 -7.58
CA GLY A 121 -5.27 4.44 -7.46
C GLY A 121 -4.59 4.51 -6.09
N THR A 122 -4.84 3.53 -5.21
CA THR A 122 -4.18 3.41 -3.89
C THR A 122 -2.97 2.48 -3.91
N TYR A 123 -2.59 2.00 -5.09
CA TYR A 123 -1.53 1.00 -5.29
C TYR A 123 -0.14 1.56 -4.94
N VAL A 124 0.59 0.82 -4.12
CA VAL A 124 1.99 1.09 -3.76
C VAL A 124 2.83 -0.17 -3.93
N THR A 125 4.08 0.00 -4.31
CA THR A 125 5.01 -1.11 -4.61
C THR A 125 6.36 -0.91 -3.95
N GLY A 126 7.03 -2.01 -3.67
CA GLY A 126 8.45 -2.06 -3.38
C GLY A 126 9.05 -3.33 -3.99
N GLU A 127 10.36 -3.35 -4.16
CA GLU A 127 11.08 -4.53 -4.61
C GLU A 127 12.38 -4.70 -3.83
N VAL A 128 12.80 -5.95 -3.67
CA VAL A 128 14.12 -6.29 -3.15
C VAL A 128 14.76 -7.35 -4.02
N THR A 129 16.09 -7.30 -4.13
CA THR A 129 16.88 -8.31 -4.85
C THR A 129 17.63 -9.17 -3.84
N VAL A 130 17.44 -10.48 -3.94
CA VAL A 130 18.02 -11.51 -3.05
C VAL A 130 19.53 -11.64 -3.26
#